data_AF-F4GYE4-F1
#
_entry.id   AF-F4GYE4-F1
#
_cell.length_a   1.000
_cell.length_b   1.000
_cell.length_c   1.000
_cell.angle_alpha   90.00
_cell.angle_beta   90.00
_cell.angle_gamma   90.00
#
_symmetry.space_group_name_H-M   'P 1'
#
loop_
_entity.id
_entity.type
_entity.pdbx_description
1 polymer ?
#
loop_
_entity_poly.entity_id
_entity_poly.type
_entity_poly.pdbx_seq_one_letter_code
_entity_poly.pdbx_strand_id
1 'polypeptide(L)'
;MSDQSLAHRAQHATRTETVHLPAATPPVNHGKTVAGWTTAYGVVIGGLVASVGVVLALVWLFWAGLGLAVAALILGKVLQGLGYGQGGSHTVARDGRAGAH
;
A
#
# COMPACT_ATOMS: atom_id res chain seq x y z
N MET A 1 7.25 57.49 18.96
CA MET A 1 7.26 56.02 19.00
C MET A 1 6.02 55.56 18.26
N SER A 2 6.16 55.05 17.04
CA SER A 2 5.06 54.69 16.15
C SER A 2 4.69 53.21 16.32
N ASP A 3 3.40 52.94 16.52
CA ASP A 3 2.85 51.61 16.78
C ASP A 3 2.89 50.72 15.53
N GLN A 4 3.98 49.97 15.36
CA GLN A 4 4.13 48.95 14.32
C GLN A 4 3.23 47.71 14.51
N SER A 5 2.48 47.64 15.62
CA SER A 5 1.62 46.49 15.94
C SER A 5 0.34 46.42 15.09
N LEU A 6 -0.17 47.56 14.60
CA LEU A 6 -1.39 47.62 13.79
C LEU A 6 -1.13 47.27 12.32
N ALA A 7 0.04 47.61 11.78
CA ALA A 7 0.45 47.25 10.43
C ALA A 7 0.63 45.73 10.26
N HIS A 8 1.25 45.07 11.25
CA HIS A 8 1.45 43.62 11.23
C HIS A 8 0.13 42.84 11.34
N ARG A 9 -0.88 43.39 12.04
CA ARG A 9 -2.20 42.76 12.18
C ARG A 9 -3.05 42.91 10.90
N ALA A 10 -2.85 43.96 10.12
CA ALA A 10 -3.49 44.15 8.82
C ALA A 10 -2.92 43.23 7.72
N GLN A 11 -1.65 42.82 7.83
CA GLN A 11 -1.00 41.90 6.88
C GLN A 11 -1.44 40.44 7.05
N HIS A 12 -1.89 40.05 8.24
CA HIS A 12 -2.53 38.76 8.50
C HIS A 12 -4.06 38.89 8.48
N ALA A 13 -4.61 39.41 7.39
CA ALA A 13 -6.01 39.14 7.10
C ALA A 13 -6.16 37.62 7.00
N THR A 14 -6.77 36.99 8.00
CA THR A 14 -7.06 35.55 8.02
C THR A 14 -7.96 35.25 6.83
N ARG A 15 -7.33 34.92 5.71
CA ARG A 15 -8.01 34.45 4.51
C ARG A 15 -8.59 33.10 4.88
N THR A 16 -9.92 33.00 4.91
CA THR A 16 -10.61 31.71 4.90
C THR A 16 -10.33 31.07 3.54
N GLU A 17 -9.13 30.51 3.40
CA GLU A 17 -8.79 29.69 2.25
C GLU A 17 -9.66 28.45 2.33
N THR A 18 -10.55 28.29 1.35
CA THR A 18 -11.36 27.10 1.22
C THR A 18 -10.41 25.95 0.90
N VAL A 19 -10.01 25.23 1.96
CA VAL A 19 -9.13 24.07 1.85
C VAL A 19 -9.76 23.11 0.84
N HIS A 20 -9.19 23.04 -0.35
CA HIS A 20 -9.60 22.13 -1.41
C HIS A 20 -9.11 20.74 -1.04
N LEU A 21 -9.86 20.08 -0.16
CA LEU A 21 -9.66 18.69 0.12
C LEU A 21 -10.16 17.86 -1.06
N PRO A 22 -9.43 16.82 -1.47
CA PRO A 22 -9.97 15.85 -2.41
C PRO A 22 -11.25 15.24 -1.82
N ALA A 23 -12.21 14.92 -2.69
CA ALA A 23 -13.51 14.39 -2.30
C ALA A 23 -13.43 13.07 -1.48
N ALA A 24 -12.29 12.39 -1.49
CA ALA A 24 -12.05 11.18 -0.72
C ALA A 24 -10.67 11.20 -0.04
N THR A 25 -10.63 10.71 1.19
CA THR A 25 -9.38 10.47 1.92
C THR A 25 -8.58 9.38 1.19
N PRO A 26 -7.28 9.59 0.93
CA PRO A 26 -6.43 8.55 0.36
C PRO A 26 -6.41 7.27 1.22
N PRO A 27 -6.23 6.09 0.61
CA PRO A 27 -6.11 4.84 1.36
C PRO A 27 -4.93 4.88 2.35
N VAL A 28 -5.17 4.58 3.63
CA VAL A 28 -4.15 4.62 4.69
C VAL A 28 -3.45 3.27 4.92
N ASN A 29 -3.77 2.25 4.12
CA ASN A 29 -3.16 0.93 4.26
C ASN A 29 -1.66 0.90 3.86
N HIS A 30 -1.07 1.89 3.19
CA HIS A 30 0.36 1.85 2.79
C HIS A 30 0.76 0.56 2.03
N GLY A 31 -0.19 -0.08 1.33
CA GLY A 31 0.03 -1.37 0.67
C GLY A 31 -0.03 -2.59 1.61
N LYS A 32 -0.31 -2.42 2.91
CA LYS A 32 -0.47 -3.49 3.92
C LYS A 32 -1.81 -4.23 3.78
N THR A 33 -2.05 -4.76 2.60
CA THR A 33 -3.26 -5.51 2.24
C THR A 33 -2.97 -7.00 2.27
N VAL A 34 -4.01 -7.82 2.48
CA VAL A 34 -3.85 -9.28 2.47
C VAL A 34 -3.38 -9.74 1.09
N ALA A 35 -3.97 -9.19 0.01
CA ALA A 35 -3.51 -9.48 -1.35
C ALA A 35 -2.02 -9.10 -1.55
N GLY A 36 -1.61 -7.93 -1.06
CA GLY A 36 -0.23 -7.45 -1.16
C GLY A 36 0.77 -8.35 -0.44
N TRP A 37 0.55 -8.63 0.86
CA TRP A 37 1.46 -9.44 1.66
C TRP A 37 1.52 -10.91 1.20
N THR A 38 0.38 -11.49 0.81
CA THR A 38 0.35 -12.86 0.26
C THR A 38 1.20 -12.95 -1.02
N THR A 39 1.07 -11.97 -1.91
CA THR A 39 1.89 -11.92 -3.14
C THR A 39 3.37 -11.77 -2.82
N ALA A 40 3.71 -10.84 -1.93
CA ALA A 40 5.10 -10.56 -1.55
C ALA A 40 5.79 -11.80 -0.96
N TYR A 41 5.17 -12.44 0.04
CA TYR A 41 5.73 -13.65 0.64
C TYR A 41 5.80 -14.81 -0.35
N GLY A 42 4.76 -15.02 -1.15
CA GLY A 42 4.75 -16.12 -2.12
C GLY A 42 5.84 -15.99 -3.18
N VAL A 43 6.06 -14.78 -3.72
CA VAL A 43 7.13 -14.52 -4.69
C VAL A 43 8.51 -14.64 -4.05
N VAL A 44 8.71 -14.12 -2.84
CA VAL A 44 9.98 -14.24 -2.11
C VAL A 44 10.31 -15.70 -1.83
N ILE A 45 9.35 -16.50 -1.36
CA ILE A 45 9.55 -17.93 -1.11
C ILE A 45 9.83 -18.67 -2.43
N GLY A 46 9.08 -18.39 -3.50
CA GLY A 46 9.33 -18.98 -4.82
C GLY A 46 10.74 -18.66 -5.35
N GLY A 47 11.17 -17.40 -5.21
CA GLY A 47 12.52 -16.96 -5.57
C GLY A 47 13.61 -17.63 -4.72
N LEU A 48 13.37 -17.81 -3.42
CA LEU A 48 14.29 -18.53 -2.53
C LEU A 48 14.44 -20.00 -2.94
N VAL A 49 13.32 -20.69 -3.20
CA VAL A 49 13.31 -22.08 -3.69
C VAL A 49 14.05 -22.18 -5.03
N ALA A 50 13.80 -21.26 -5.96
CA ALA A 50 14.47 -21.24 -7.25
C ALA A 50 15.98 -21.01 -7.10
N SER A 51 16.39 -20.10 -6.22
CA SER A 51 17.80 -19.81 -5.93
C SER A 51 18.53 -21.02 -5.34
N VAL A 52 17.90 -21.75 -4.42
CA VAL A 52 18.43 -23.02 -3.89
C VAL A 52 18.58 -24.05 -5.02
N GLY A 53 17.61 -24.12 -5.93
CA GLY A 53 17.70 -24.97 -7.12
C GLY A 53 18.93 -24.66 -7.99
N VAL A 54 19.25 -23.38 -8.18
CA VAL A 54 20.45 -22.96 -8.92
C VAL A 54 21.74 -23.34 -8.16
N VAL A 55 21.82 -23.03 -6.86
CA VAL A 55 23.02 -23.31 -6.03
C VAL A 55 23.35 -24.81 -6.00
N LEU A 56 22.33 -25.67 -5.99
CA LEU A 56 22.50 -27.12 -5.93
C LEU A 56 22.52 -27.80 -7.31
N ALA A 57 22.48 -27.04 -8.42
CA ALA A 57 22.35 -27.55 -9.79
C ALA A 57 21.13 -28.48 -9.99
N LEU A 58 20.04 -28.23 -9.27
CA LEU A 58 18.78 -28.98 -9.35
C LEU A 58 17.78 -28.24 -10.24
N VAL A 59 17.82 -28.54 -11.55
CA VAL A 59 16.97 -27.89 -12.57
C VAL A 59 15.48 -28.00 -12.25
N TRP A 60 15.02 -29.15 -11.74
CA TRP A 60 13.61 -29.33 -11.38
C TRP A 60 13.17 -28.41 -10.24
N LEU A 61 14.06 -28.15 -9.26
CA LEU A 61 13.77 -27.30 -8.11
C LEU A 61 13.70 -25.82 -8.52
N PHE A 62 14.54 -25.42 -9.49
CA PHE A 62 14.43 -24.10 -10.12
C PHE A 62 13.05 -23.86 -10.71
N TRP A 63 12.55 -24.80 -11.54
CA TRP A 63 11.23 -24.68 -12.15
C TRP A 63 10.09 -24.78 -11.14
N ALA A 64 10.23 -25.57 -10.08
CA ALA A 64 9.27 -25.61 -8.98
C ALA A 64 9.17 -24.25 -8.27
N GLY A 65 10.31 -23.62 -7.94
CA GLY A 65 10.35 -22.29 -7.34
C GLY A 65 9.76 -21.21 -8.25
N LEU A 66 10.07 -21.26 -9.55
CA LEU A 66 9.49 -20.34 -10.52
C LEU A 66 7.97 -20.52 -10.65
N GLY A 67 7.49 -21.76 -10.69
CA GLY A 67 6.07 -22.09 -10.68
C GLY A 67 5.36 -21.53 -9.45
N LEU A 68 5.98 -21.63 -8.26
CA LEU A 68 5.44 -21.06 -7.03
C LEU A 68 5.35 -19.53 -7.09
N ALA A 69 6.36 -18.85 -7.63
CA ALA A 69 6.32 -17.39 -7.79
C ALA A 69 5.18 -16.96 -8.74
N VAL A 70 4.99 -17.66 -9.86
CA VAL A 70 3.88 -17.40 -10.79
C VAL A 70 2.52 -17.64 -10.12
N ALA A 71 2.37 -18.75 -9.38
CA ALA A 71 1.14 -19.06 -8.65
C ALA A 71 0.82 -17.98 -7.60
N ALA A 72 1.83 -17.44 -6.91
CA ALA A 72 1.66 -16.35 -5.96
C ALA A 72 1.12 -15.07 -6.61
N LEU A 73 1.60 -14.72 -7.81
CA LEU A 73 1.08 -13.57 -8.57
C LEU A 73 -0.40 -13.76 -8.95
N ILE A 74 -0.75 -14.97 -9.39
CA ILE A 74 -2.15 -15.32 -9.74
C ILE A 74 -3.03 -15.21 -8.49
N LEU A 75 -2.61 -15.83 -7.38
CA LEU A 75 -3.36 -15.78 -6.12
C LEU A 75 -3.53 -14.33 -5.62
N GLY A 76 -2.48 -13.52 -5.73
CA GLY A 76 -2.53 -12.09 -5.44
C GLY A 76 -3.60 -11.34 -6.21
N LYS A 77 -3.70 -11.60 -7.52
CA LYS A 77 -4.72 -11.00 -8.40
C LYS A 77 -6.13 -11.49 -8.08
N VAL A 78 -6.29 -12.78 -7.77
CA VAL A 78 -7.56 -13.33 -7.31
C VAL A 78 -7.99 -12.64 -6.02
N LEU A 79 -7.12 -12.55 -5.03
CA LEU A 79 -7.41 -11.87 -3.76
C LEU A 79 -7.74 -10.39 -3.96
N GLN A 80 -7.04 -9.71 -4.87
CA GLN A 80 -7.35 -8.33 -5.23
C GLN A 80 -8.77 -8.21 -5.79
N GLY A 81 -9.15 -9.08 -6.73
CA GLY A 81 -10.50 -9.12 -7.31
C GLY A 81 -11.59 -9.45 -6.29
N LEU A 82 -11.26 -10.24 -5.26
CA LEU A 82 -12.15 -10.54 -4.13
C LEU A 82 -12.21 -9.41 -3.08
N GLY A 83 -11.58 -8.25 -3.32
CA GLY A 83 -11.66 -7.08 -2.44
C GLY A 83 -10.66 -7.08 -1.28
N TYR A 84 -9.68 -7.99 -1.25
CA TYR A 84 -8.59 -8.02 -0.27
C TYR A 84 -7.39 -7.15 -0.64
N GLY A 85 -7.45 -6.46 -1.79
CA GLY A 85 -6.46 -5.48 -2.22
C GLY A 85 -6.77 -4.06 -1.74
N GLN A 86 -5.93 -3.09 -2.12
CA GLN A 86 -6.15 -1.68 -1.80
C GLN A 86 -7.44 -1.18 -2.43
N GLY A 87 -8.27 -0.46 -1.66
CA GLY A 87 -9.57 0.04 -2.12
C GLY A 87 -10.66 -1.02 -2.24
N GLY A 88 -10.36 -2.29 -1.93
CA GLY A 88 -11.36 -3.35 -1.90
C GLY A 88 -12.28 -3.28 -0.68
N SER A 89 -13.48 -3.87 -0.80
CA SER A 89 -14.53 -3.85 0.24
C SER A 89 -14.05 -4.30 1.62
N HIS A 90 -13.17 -5.31 1.67
CA HIS A 90 -12.62 -5.84 2.91
C HIS A 90 -11.49 -4.97 3.50
N THR A 91 -10.82 -4.18 2.67
CA THR A 91 -9.73 -3.30 3.11
C THR A 91 -10.25 -1.93 3.54
N VAL A 92 -11.21 -1.36 2.80
CA VAL A 92 -11.82 -0.05 3.12
C VAL A 92 -12.51 -0.07 4.48
N ALA A 93 -13.22 -1.14 4.82
CA ALA A 93 -13.85 -1.31 6.13
C ALA A 93 -12.82 -1.31 7.29
N ARG A 94 -11.59 -1.75 7.02
CA ARG A 94 -10.49 -1.77 8.01
C ARG A 94 -9.81 -0.41 8.10
N ASP A 95 -9.58 0.24 6.97
CA ASP A 95 -8.96 1.57 6.89
C ASP A 95 -9.82 2.64 7.59
N GLY A 96 -11.15 2.57 7.45
CA GLY A 96 -12.07 3.48 8.14
C GLY A 96 -12.05 3.39 9.67
N ARG A 97 -11.71 2.21 10.24
CA ARG A 97 -11.53 2.06 11.69
C ARG A 97 -10.20 2.65 12.18
N ALA A 98 -9.15 2.53 11.37
CA ALA A 98 -7.81 2.98 11.74
C ALA A 98 -7.62 4.50 11.64
N GLY A 99 -8.41 5.18 10.80
CA GLY A 99 -8.44 6.64 10.70
C GLY A 99 -9.30 7.35 11.74
N ALA A 100 -9.93 6.63 12.67
CA ALA A 100 -10.77 7.18 13.72
C ALA A 100 -10.02 7.48 15.05
N HIS A 101 -8.69 7.58 14.99
CA HIS A 101 -7.79 7.90 16.10
C HIS A 101 -7.14 9.27 15.85
#